data_AF-A0A4U9QZD2-F1
#
_entry.id   AF-A0A4U9QZD2-F1
#
_cell.length_a   1.000
_cell.length_b   1.000
_cell.length_c   1.000
_cell.angle_alpha   90.00
_cell.angle_beta   90.00
_cell.angle_gamma   90.00
#
_symmetry.space_group_name_H-M   'P 1'
#
loop_
_entity.id
_entity.type
_entity.pdbx_description
1 polymer ?
#
loop_
_entity_poly.entity_id
_entity_poly.type
_entity_poly.pdbx_seq_one_letter_code
_entity_poly.pdbx_strand_id
1 'polypeptide(L)'
;MLEQIIEIGLKTNVNKVEDAELYLYDEHLDNKENVKLELHYCSSIIECSEENYFDALTKLRTGLEQDGIQILCKGANRNVYPSAMQLNMGTGRSAYILTIHKQATQRDVVDIFEPSNINECVSVAEQKQYFNLWIESFRD
;
A
#
# COMPACT_ATOMS: atom_id res chain seq x y z
N MET A 1 -8.77 -12.86 -11.33
CA MET A 1 -9.88 -12.18 -12.04
C MET A 1 -10.01 -10.74 -11.56
N LEU A 2 -10.83 -9.87 -12.18
CA LEU A 2 -11.10 -8.55 -11.59
C LEU A 2 -11.90 -8.74 -10.31
N GLU A 3 -11.37 -8.24 -9.20
CA GLU A 3 -11.95 -8.38 -7.86
C GLU A 3 -12.69 -7.10 -7.48
N GLN A 4 -12.05 -5.94 -7.60
CA GLN A 4 -12.60 -4.67 -7.18
C GLN A 4 -12.04 -3.51 -8.02
N ILE A 5 -12.82 -2.44 -8.14
CA ILE A 5 -12.35 -1.12 -8.60
C ILE A 5 -12.54 -0.15 -7.44
N ILE A 6 -11.51 0.62 -7.11
CA ILE A 6 -11.57 1.63 -6.07
C ILE A 6 -11.16 3.00 -6.62
N GLU A 7 -11.81 4.05 -6.12
CA GLU A 7 -11.36 5.43 -6.33
C GLU A 7 -10.30 5.75 -5.28
N ILE A 8 -9.18 6.31 -5.71
CA ILE A 8 -8.03 6.61 -4.85
C ILE A 8 -7.46 7.99 -5.15
N GLY A 9 -7.11 8.71 -4.10
CA GLY A 9 -6.47 10.00 -4.23
C GLY A 9 -4.98 9.87 -4.58
N LEU A 10 -4.50 10.73 -5.46
CA LEU A 10 -3.09 10.90 -5.79
C LEU A 10 -2.68 12.33 -5.44
N LYS A 11 -1.70 12.47 -4.55
CA LYS A 11 -1.05 13.75 -4.29
C LYS A 11 0.09 13.94 -5.28
N THR A 12 0.04 15.01 -6.06
CA THR A 12 1.09 15.41 -7.00
C THR A 12 2.15 16.29 -6.34
N ASN A 13 3.28 16.49 -7.03
CA ASN A 13 4.38 17.36 -6.62
C ASN A 13 3.97 18.84 -6.37
N VAL A 14 2.88 19.31 -6.96
CA VAL A 14 2.30 20.64 -6.73
C VAL A 14 1.31 20.68 -5.56
N ASN A 15 1.28 19.63 -4.72
CA ASN A 15 0.34 19.44 -3.60
C ASN A 15 -1.14 19.45 -4.00
N LYS A 16 -1.44 19.24 -5.29
CA LYS A 16 -2.81 19.02 -5.76
C LYS A 16 -3.17 17.55 -5.58
N VAL A 17 -4.36 17.30 -5.07
CA VAL A 17 -4.96 15.96 -5.02
C VAL A 17 -5.83 15.76 -6.25
N GLU A 18 -5.63 14.65 -6.92
CA GLU A 18 -6.42 14.22 -8.08
C GLU A 18 -6.94 12.80 -7.83
N ASP A 19 -8.14 12.52 -8.28
CA ASP A 19 -8.74 11.20 -8.15
C ASP A 19 -8.29 10.31 -9.32
N ALA A 20 -8.08 9.03 -9.02
CA ALA A 20 -7.71 7.99 -9.97
C ALA A 20 -8.49 6.71 -9.67
N GLU A 21 -8.59 5.82 -10.65
CA GLU A 21 -9.19 4.50 -10.48
C GLU A 21 -8.07 3.47 -10.33
N LEU A 22 -8.16 2.65 -9.28
CA LEU A 22 -7.27 1.52 -9.05
C LEU A 22 -8.07 0.23 -9.18
N TYR A 23 -7.67 -0.62 -10.13
CA TYR A 23 -8.27 -1.91 -10.40
C TYR A 23 -7.45 -3.00 -9.71
N LEU A 24 -8.14 -3.84 -8.93
CA LEU A 24 -7.55 -4.91 -8.14
C LEU A 24 -7.94 -6.24 -8.77
N TYR A 25 -6.94 -7.05 -9.09
CA TYR A 25 -7.14 -8.40 -9.61
C TYR A 25 -6.48 -9.42 -8.69
N ASP A 26 -7.27 -10.39 -8.24
CA ASP A 26 -6.82 -11.44 -7.31
C ASP A 26 -6.07 -12.60 -7.98
N GLU A 27 -6.02 -12.62 -9.32
CA GLU A 27 -5.23 -13.55 -10.12
C GLU A 27 -4.78 -12.86 -11.41
N HIS A 28 -3.48 -12.88 -11.70
CA HIS A 28 -2.91 -12.44 -12.97
C HIS A 28 -3.06 -13.52 -14.05
N LEU A 29 -3.38 -13.12 -15.29
CA LEU A 29 -3.65 -14.05 -16.40
C LEU A 29 -2.47 -14.99 -16.70
N ASP A 30 -1.25 -14.44 -16.71
CA ASP A 30 -0.02 -15.18 -17.00
C ASP A 30 0.58 -15.91 -15.78
N ASN A 31 0.28 -15.45 -14.57
CA ASN A 31 0.74 -16.06 -13.32
C ASN A 31 -0.37 -16.00 -12.28
N LYS A 32 -1.16 -17.08 -12.20
CA LYS A 32 -2.34 -17.15 -11.33
C LYS A 32 -2.01 -17.09 -9.83
N GLU A 33 -0.74 -17.16 -9.45
CA GLU A 33 -0.29 -17.04 -8.07
C GLU A 33 -0.08 -15.58 -7.65
N ASN A 34 -0.03 -14.64 -8.61
CA ASN A 34 0.17 -13.23 -8.34
C ASN A 34 -1.14 -12.44 -8.41
N VAL A 35 -1.22 -11.40 -7.58
CA VAL A 35 -2.23 -10.35 -7.72
C VAL A 35 -1.75 -9.29 -8.70
N LYS A 36 -2.68 -8.52 -9.28
CA LYS A 36 -2.37 -7.38 -10.15
C LYS A 36 -3.08 -6.12 -9.67
N LEU A 37 -2.39 -5.00 -9.77
CA LEU A 37 -2.93 -3.66 -9.65
C LEU A 37 -2.81 -2.94 -11.00
N GLU A 38 -3.86 -2.26 -11.42
CA GLU A 38 -3.81 -1.32 -12.55
C GLU A 38 -4.29 0.05 -12.08
N LEU A 39 -3.42 1.04 -12.13
CA LEU A 39 -3.76 2.43 -11.83
C LEU A 39 -4.04 3.18 -13.12
N HIS A 40 -5.25 3.71 -13.23
CA HIS A 40 -5.70 4.52 -14.37
C HIS A 40 -5.60 6.00 -13.99
N TYR A 41 -4.63 6.71 -14.56
CA TYR A 41 -4.35 8.12 -14.25
C TYR A 41 -3.82 8.88 -15.47
N CYS A 42 -4.36 10.09 -15.73
CA CYS A 42 -3.96 10.96 -16.86
C CYS A 42 -3.84 10.23 -18.22
N SER A 43 -4.82 9.41 -18.58
CA SER A 43 -4.84 8.60 -19.81
C SER A 43 -3.70 7.57 -19.93
N SER A 44 -2.98 7.32 -18.83
CA SER A 44 -1.97 6.28 -18.70
C SER A 44 -2.48 5.18 -17.78
N ILE A 45 -2.04 3.96 -18.04
CA ILE A 45 -2.33 2.79 -17.20
C ILE A 45 -0.98 2.29 -16.69
N ILE A 46 -0.84 2.22 -15.37
CA ILE A 46 0.36 1.70 -14.71
C ILE A 46 -0.03 0.35 -14.09
N GLU A 47 0.62 -0.71 -14.56
CA GLU A 47 0.35 -2.07 -14.12
C GLU A 47 1.47 -2.58 -13.21
N CYS A 48 1.10 -3.23 -12.11
CA CYS A 48 2.02 -3.88 -11.18
C CYS A 48 1.48 -5.24 -10.77
N SER A 49 2.31 -6.27 -10.81
CA SER A 49 1.98 -7.63 -10.41
C SER A 49 3.05 -8.17 -9.48
N GLU A 50 2.62 -8.73 -8.35
CA GLU A 50 3.44 -9.32 -7.29
C GLU A 50 2.65 -10.42 -6.56
N GLU A 51 3.30 -11.16 -5.65
CA GLU A 51 2.70 -12.27 -4.89
C GLU A 51 1.51 -11.83 -4.00
N ASN A 52 1.51 -10.58 -3.54
CA ASN A 52 0.44 -10.04 -2.71
C ASN A 52 0.22 -8.54 -2.96
N TYR A 53 -0.93 -8.03 -2.49
CA TYR A 53 -1.35 -6.66 -2.80
C TYR A 53 -0.47 -5.60 -2.13
N PHE A 54 0.13 -5.88 -0.97
CA PHE A 54 1.02 -4.93 -0.32
C PHE A 54 2.33 -4.76 -1.12
N ASP A 55 2.91 -5.84 -1.63
CA ASP A 55 4.09 -5.79 -2.46
C ASP A 55 3.79 -5.15 -3.83
N ALA A 56 2.64 -5.49 -4.44
CA ALA A 56 2.18 -4.85 -5.68
C ALA A 56 1.98 -3.34 -5.48
N LEU A 57 1.37 -2.92 -4.36
CA LEU A 57 1.18 -1.53 -3.99
C LEU A 57 2.53 -0.83 -3.73
N THR A 58 3.47 -1.50 -3.08
CA THR A 58 4.82 -0.99 -2.82
C THR A 58 5.57 -0.74 -4.12
N LYS A 59 5.45 -1.64 -5.10
CA LYS A 59 6.03 -1.48 -6.44
C LYS A 59 5.40 -0.32 -7.19
N LEU A 60 4.07 -0.23 -7.20
CA LEU A 60 3.32 0.88 -7.80
C LEU A 60 3.76 2.23 -7.20
N ARG A 61 3.81 2.31 -5.87
CA ARG A 61 4.27 3.51 -5.15
C ARG A 61 5.70 3.89 -5.49
N THR A 62 6.61 2.92 -5.56
CA THR A 62 8.02 3.17 -5.91
C THR A 62 8.15 3.79 -7.31
N GLY A 63 7.29 3.39 -8.26
CA GLY A 63 7.20 4.02 -9.58
C GLY A 63 6.69 5.46 -9.50
N LEU A 64 5.54 5.66 -8.85
CA LEU A 64 4.90 6.98 -8.69
C LEU A 64 5.80 8.00 -7.96
N GLU A 65 6.57 7.55 -6.97
CA GLU A 65 7.50 8.40 -6.22
C GLU A 65 8.57 9.03 -7.12
N GLN A 66 8.97 8.37 -8.21
CA GLN A 66 9.92 8.92 -9.18
C GLN A 66 9.36 10.14 -9.93
N ASP A 67 8.04 10.18 -10.08
CA ASP A 67 7.31 11.31 -10.68
C ASP A 67 6.84 12.33 -9.62
N GLY A 68 7.20 12.12 -8.34
CA GLY A 68 6.76 12.96 -7.23
C GLY A 68 5.28 12.82 -6.92
N ILE A 69 4.68 11.66 -7.23
CA ILE A 69 3.29 11.32 -6.97
C ILE A 69 3.21 10.38 -5.76
N GLN A 70 2.28 10.65 -4.86
CA GLN A 70 2.01 9.86 -3.67
C GLN A 70 0.57 9.36 -3.67
N ILE A 71 0.38 8.05 -3.57
CA ILE A 71 -0.94 7.44 -3.41
C ILE A 71 -1.48 7.66 -1.99
N LEU A 72 -2.79 7.94 -1.87
CA LEU A 72 -3.46 8.30 -0.61
C LEU A 72 -4.35 7.16 -0.10
N CYS A 73 -3.73 6.13 0.46
CA CYS A 73 -4.40 5.04 1.15
C CYS A 73 -3.66 4.62 2.42
N LYS A 74 -4.32 3.82 3.27
CA LYS A 74 -3.73 3.34 4.53
C LYS A 74 -2.45 2.56 4.32
N GLY A 75 -2.33 1.82 3.21
CA GLY A 75 -1.13 1.11 2.80
C GLY A 75 0.07 2.01 2.52
N ALA A 76 -0.13 3.32 2.38
CA ALA A 76 0.93 4.31 2.26
C ALA A 76 1.24 5.07 3.55
N ASN A 77 0.49 4.82 4.64
CA ASN A 77 0.72 5.53 5.90
C ASN A 77 2.05 5.15 6.54
N ARG A 78 2.72 6.14 7.12
CA ARG A 78 4.01 5.96 7.83
C ARG A 78 3.99 4.79 8.81
N ASN A 79 2.91 4.68 9.57
CA ASN A 79 2.78 3.71 10.64
C ASN A 79 1.91 2.51 10.28
N VAL A 80 1.62 2.25 9.01
CA VAL A 80 0.88 1.05 8.60
C VAL A 80 1.84 0.09 7.91
N TYR A 81 1.92 -1.14 8.39
CA TYR A 81 2.76 -2.17 7.77
C TYR A 81 2.23 -3.58 8.09
N PRO A 82 2.26 -4.53 7.14
CA PRO A 82 1.82 -5.90 7.39
C PRO A 82 2.90 -6.73 8.10
N SER A 83 2.46 -7.71 8.88
CA SER A 83 3.35 -8.77 9.36
C SER A 83 3.63 -9.81 8.25
N ALA A 84 4.74 -10.54 8.36
CA ALA A 84 5.03 -11.64 7.44
C ALA A 84 3.91 -12.70 7.43
N MET A 85 3.22 -12.90 8.55
CA MET A 85 2.06 -13.78 8.60
C MET A 85 0.87 -13.26 7.78
N GLN A 86 0.59 -11.95 7.81
CA GLN A 86 -0.48 -11.34 7.01
C GLN A 86 -0.17 -11.36 5.52
N LEU A 87 1.10 -11.22 5.13
CA LEU A 87 1.51 -11.34 3.73
C LEU A 87 1.32 -12.77 3.19
N ASN A 88 1.66 -13.77 4.00
CA ASN A 88 1.52 -15.19 3.64
C ASN A 88 0.07 -15.72 3.77
N MET A 89 -0.86 -14.91 4.27
CA MET A 89 -2.26 -15.31 4.46
C MET A 89 -3.17 -14.53 3.50
N GLY A 90 -3.81 -15.24 2.56
CA GLY A 90 -4.71 -14.63 1.59
C GLY A 90 -3.95 -13.76 0.57
N THR A 91 -4.55 -12.63 0.19
CA THR A 91 -4.03 -11.73 -0.86
C THR A 91 -3.17 -10.56 -0.34
N GLY A 92 -2.91 -10.50 0.97
CA GLY A 92 -2.07 -9.46 1.59
C GLY A 92 -2.69 -8.06 1.70
N ARG A 93 -4.03 -7.96 1.81
CA ARG A 93 -4.74 -6.67 2.00
C ARG A 93 -4.71 -6.13 3.43
N SER A 94 -4.37 -6.96 4.42
CA SER A 94 -4.42 -6.57 5.83
C SER A 94 -3.06 -6.12 6.34
N ALA A 95 -3.02 -4.96 6.99
CA ALA A 95 -1.83 -4.44 7.65
C ALA A 95 -2.17 -3.93 9.06
N TYR A 96 -1.17 -3.79 9.93
CA TYR A 96 -1.36 -3.21 11.26
C TYR A 96 -1.03 -1.72 11.27
N ILE A 97 -1.81 -0.95 12.01
CA ILE A 97 -1.41 0.35 12.54
C ILE A 97 -0.42 0.12 13.69
N LEU A 98 0.77 0.67 13.55
CA LEU A 98 1.90 0.47 14.44
C LEU A 98 2.09 1.66 15.35
N THR A 99 2.44 1.38 16.60
CA THR A 99 2.80 2.39 17.60
C THR A 99 4.09 1.91 18.28
N ILE A 100 5.14 2.73 18.27
CA ILE A 100 6.44 2.39 18.87
C ILE A 100 6.25 1.99 20.34
N HIS A 101 6.92 0.92 20.78
CA HIS A 101 6.81 0.30 22.11
C HIS A 101 5.44 -0.34 22.42
N LYS A 102 4.52 -0.44 21.45
CA LYS A 102 3.22 -1.11 21.62
C LYS A 102 3.07 -2.25 20.61
N GLN A 103 2.86 -3.46 21.13
CA GLN A 103 2.56 -4.62 20.30
C GLN A 103 1.26 -4.42 19.53
N ALA A 104 1.27 -4.72 18.23
CA ALA A 104 0.10 -4.65 17.38
C ALA A 104 -0.87 -5.81 17.69
N THR A 105 -2.16 -5.52 17.63
CA THR A 105 -3.23 -6.48 17.90
C THR A 105 -4.24 -6.52 16.75
N GLN A 106 -5.18 -7.47 16.80
CA GLN A 106 -6.26 -7.55 15.81
C GLN A 106 -7.11 -6.28 15.72
N ARG A 107 -7.15 -5.45 16.77
CA ARG A 107 -7.87 -4.17 16.77
C ARG A 107 -7.15 -3.09 15.96
N ASP A 108 -5.87 -3.28 15.68
CA ASP A 108 -5.04 -2.35 14.92
C ASP A 108 -4.99 -2.74 13.43
N VAL A 109 -5.74 -3.76 12.98
CA VAL A 109 -5.78 -4.20 11.57
C VAL A 109 -6.63 -3.25 10.73
N VAL A 110 -6.11 -2.88 9.56
CA VAL A 110 -6.80 -2.09 8.53
C VAL A 110 -6.63 -2.75 7.16
N ASP A 111 -7.54 -2.44 6.22
CA ASP A 111 -7.31 -2.72 4.80
C ASP A 111 -6.39 -1.64 4.21
N ILE A 112 -5.34 -2.05 3.49
CA ILE A 112 -4.34 -1.16 2.90
C ILE A 112 -4.90 -0.21 1.84
N PHE A 113 -6.07 -0.50 1.28
CA PHE A 113 -6.75 0.33 0.29
C PHE A 113 -7.77 1.29 0.89
N GLU A 114 -7.99 1.27 2.21
CA GLU A 114 -8.82 2.28 2.86
C GLU A 114 -8.28 3.70 2.60
N PRO A 115 -9.15 4.70 2.41
CA PRO A 115 -8.73 6.09 2.24
C PRO A 115 -7.87 6.59 3.39
N SER A 116 -6.91 7.47 3.09
CA SER A 116 -6.07 8.07 4.12
C SER A 116 -5.86 9.57 3.94
N ASN A 117 -5.43 10.22 5.03
CA ASN A 117 -5.12 11.63 5.03
C ASN A 117 -3.77 11.90 4.35
N ILE A 118 -3.71 12.96 3.56
CA ILE A 118 -2.51 13.42 2.86
C ILE A 118 -1.26 13.58 3.75
N ASN A 119 -1.45 13.89 5.04
CA ASN A 119 -0.35 14.09 5.99
C ASN A 119 0.13 12.79 6.65
N GLU A 120 -0.58 11.67 6.47
CA GLU A 120 -0.20 10.37 7.02
C GLU A 120 0.60 9.53 6.02
N CYS A 121 0.37 9.71 4.72
CA CYS A 121 1.02 8.97 3.64
C CYS A 121 2.45 9.45 3.40
N VAL A 122 3.37 8.50 3.25
CA VAL A 122 4.81 8.76 3.13
C VAL A 122 5.46 7.87 2.07
N SER A 123 6.74 8.11 1.79
CA SER A 123 7.52 7.29 0.87
C SER A 123 7.64 5.84 1.34
N VAL A 124 7.84 4.91 0.40
CA VAL A 124 8.11 3.49 0.69
C VAL A 124 9.30 3.34 1.64
N ALA A 125 10.37 4.10 1.40
CA ALA A 125 11.57 4.05 2.23
C ALA A 125 11.29 4.49 3.68
N GLU A 126 10.53 5.57 3.86
CA GLU A 126 10.19 6.11 5.18
C GLU A 126 9.24 5.18 5.96
N GLN A 127 8.24 4.62 5.29
CA GLN A 127 7.34 3.64 5.90
C GLN A 127 8.12 2.41 6.38
N LYS A 128 9.05 1.89 5.57
CA LYS A 128 9.92 0.77 5.94
C LYS A 128 10.83 1.12 7.11
N GLN A 129 11.37 2.34 7.15
CA GLN A 129 12.17 2.82 8.28
C GLN A 129 11.34 2.84 9.58
N TYR A 130 10.11 3.33 9.53
CA TYR A 130 9.23 3.34 10.70
C TYR A 130 8.92 1.91 11.19
N PHE A 131 8.67 0.98 10.27
CA PHE A 131 8.49 -0.43 10.62
C PHE A 131 9.72 -1.02 11.33
N ASN A 132 10.93 -0.74 10.83
CA ASN A 132 12.16 -1.20 11.47
C ASN A 132 12.34 -0.61 12.88
N LEU A 133 12.07 0.69 13.06
CA LEU A 133 12.10 1.34 14.38
C LEU A 133 11.07 0.71 15.34
N TRP A 134 9.89 0.37 14.84
CA TRP A 134 8.88 -0.34 15.62
C TRP A 134 9.38 -1.72 16.07
N ILE A 135 10.01 -2.51 15.19
CA ILE A 135 10.62 -3.79 15.55
C ILE A 135 11.74 -3.62 16.59
N GLU A 136 12.60 -2.64 16.41
CA GLU A 136 13.72 -2.34 17.32
C GLU A 136 13.23 -1.91 18.71
N SER A 137 12.05 -1.28 18.80
CA SER A 137 11.48 -0.83 20.07
C SER A 137 11.09 -1.95 21.04
N PHE A 138 11.17 -3.22 20.62
CA PHE A 138 11.00 -4.41 21.47
C PHE A 138 12.30 -5.15 21.76
N ARG A 139 13.44 -4.67 21.25
CA ARG A 139 14.76 -5.24 21.53
C ARG A 139 15.35 -4.45 22.70
N ASP A 140 15.31 -5.05 23.89
CA ASP A 140 16.05 -4.60 25.06
C ASP A 140 17.57 -4.79 24.88
#